data_AF-A0A7Y6XPY3-F1
#
_entry.id   AF-A0A7Y6XPY3-F1
#
_cell.length_a   1.000
_cell.length_b   1.000
_cell.length_c   1.000
_cell.angle_alpha   90.00
_cell.angle_beta   90.00
_cell.angle_gamma   90.00
#
_symmetry.space_group_name_H-M   'P 1'
#
loop_
_entity.id
_entity.type
_entity.pdbx_description
1 polymer ?
#
loop_
_entity_poly.entity_id
_entity_poly.type
_entity_poly.pdbx_seq_one_letter_code
_entity_poly.pdbx_strand_id
1 'polypeptide(L)'
;MLVAWVNYINLSSAKLLDRAKEAGIRKVLGSFKSQLIVQFLTETVLINLMALVLSLTLLQAFNGYFETLLGITVNPFGTNELQTTLIFVGLFTLGSVSFGLYPAILFSRQKVSVVLKGKSKSTRSGLQLRRVLTVFQYGIAVVLLVGTLVVQKQLNFMQNQSLGLKLDKRLVIKKPFTEEQNREAYRSRFANMVDQIPGVTRMAATTEIPGQEITRMRFIALGPGEEDKAEYCKDIAVDDQFFDLFDIEILYGRGFRADGSDNEGVILSLSTAQSLYDTDDPSQYVGKRIFYETEPYALIGIAADVNQMSLRSNPEPTIYTNHDRVRYYTIELNAAAGEKEIEALESAFNASFPASHFDYFFLDSYFDRQYKVDRLFGKIFKLFSVLAIIITSLGLFGLSLYNVSQRAKEVSVRKVLGARVGHIFLLLTKEYVVLLGIASVMSIPLGYLLSERWLDGFVNRMNLSIPLFLLPIMVVLLLTLATVCYQVIKAIVSNPAETLRYE
;
A
#
# COMPACT_ATOMS: atom_id res chain seq x y z
N MET A 1 -11.79 -5.76 -12.95
CA MET A 1 -12.52 -6.52 -13.98
C MET A 1 -13.64 -7.37 -13.40
N LEU A 2 -13.37 -8.33 -12.49
CA LEU A 2 -14.41 -9.19 -11.88
C LEU A 2 -15.59 -8.43 -11.29
N VAL A 3 -15.36 -7.43 -10.42
CA VAL A 3 -16.42 -6.60 -9.81
C VAL A 3 -17.27 -5.90 -10.88
N ALA A 4 -16.64 -5.45 -11.97
CA ALA A 4 -17.31 -4.78 -13.08
C ALA A 4 -18.16 -5.76 -13.92
N TRP A 5 -17.68 -6.97 -14.21
CA TRP A 5 -18.47 -8.00 -14.88
C TRP A 5 -19.69 -8.44 -14.06
N VAL A 6 -19.50 -8.63 -12.75
CA VAL A 6 -20.60 -8.92 -11.83
C VAL A 6 -21.60 -7.76 -11.81
N ASN A 7 -21.11 -6.52 -11.84
CA ASN A 7 -21.96 -5.33 -11.90
C ASN A 7 -22.76 -5.28 -13.21
N TYR A 8 -22.12 -5.59 -14.33
CA TYR A 8 -22.77 -5.67 -15.63
C TYR A 8 -23.89 -6.71 -15.63
N ILE A 9 -23.66 -7.91 -15.08
CA ILE A 9 -24.73 -8.92 -14.94
C ILE A 9 -25.87 -8.37 -14.10
N ASN A 10 -25.57 -7.74 -12.97
CA ASN A 10 -26.59 -7.20 -12.06
C ASN A 10 -27.45 -6.14 -12.76
N LEU A 11 -26.84 -5.20 -13.49
CA LEU A 11 -27.51 -4.14 -14.25
C LEU A 11 -28.27 -4.67 -15.48
N SER A 12 -27.65 -5.54 -16.28
CA SER A 12 -28.28 -6.16 -17.45
C SER A 12 -29.47 -7.03 -17.04
N SER A 13 -29.36 -7.71 -15.90
CA SER A 13 -30.46 -8.46 -15.29
C SER A 13 -31.59 -7.55 -14.80
N ALA A 14 -31.31 -6.33 -14.32
CA ALA A 14 -32.36 -5.39 -13.92
C ALA A 14 -33.23 -4.96 -15.13
N LYS A 15 -32.63 -4.82 -16.31
CA LYS A 15 -33.33 -4.52 -17.57
C LYS A 15 -34.03 -5.74 -18.20
N LEU A 16 -34.10 -6.88 -17.49
CA LEU A 16 -34.67 -8.12 -18.01
C LEU A 16 -36.13 -7.97 -18.44
N LEU A 17 -36.93 -7.21 -17.69
CA LEU A 17 -38.37 -7.10 -17.92
C LEU A 17 -38.70 -6.35 -19.21
N ASP A 18 -38.02 -5.24 -19.48
CA ASP A 18 -38.25 -4.43 -20.67
C ASP A 18 -37.81 -5.18 -21.94
N ARG A 19 -36.62 -5.79 -21.89
CA ARG A 19 -36.08 -6.60 -22.98
C ARG A 19 -36.82 -7.92 -23.19
N ALA A 20 -37.43 -8.47 -22.14
CA ALA A 20 -38.27 -9.67 -22.26
C ALA A 20 -39.57 -9.37 -23.03
N LYS A 21 -40.18 -8.19 -22.86
CA LYS A 21 -41.34 -7.76 -23.65
C LYS A 21 -40.99 -7.66 -25.14
N GLU A 22 -39.88 -7.00 -25.45
CA GLU A 22 -39.35 -6.86 -26.82
C GLU A 22 -39.04 -8.23 -27.47
N ALA A 23 -38.32 -9.10 -26.75
CA ALA A 23 -38.02 -10.45 -27.23
C ALA A 23 -39.27 -11.33 -27.36
N GLY A 24 -40.28 -11.11 -26.50
CA GLY A 24 -41.59 -11.77 -26.56
C GLY A 24 -42.34 -11.40 -27.84
N ILE A 25 -42.42 -10.10 -28.16
CA ILE A 25 -43.05 -9.59 -29.38
C ILE A 25 -42.33 -10.14 -30.62
N ARG A 26 -40.99 -10.14 -30.64
CA ARG A 26 -40.22 -10.70 -31.77
C ARG A 26 -40.39 -12.20 -31.98
N LYS A 27 -40.52 -12.98 -30.90
CA LYS A 27 -40.84 -14.42 -31.00
C LYS A 27 -42.23 -14.66 -31.58
N VAL A 28 -43.21 -13.80 -31.25
CA VAL A 28 -44.55 -13.86 -31.87
C VAL A 28 -44.49 -13.51 -33.36
N LEU A 29 -43.61 -12.57 -33.74
CA LEU A 29 -43.34 -12.21 -35.14
C LEU A 29 -42.43 -13.22 -35.89
N GLY A 30 -42.14 -14.39 -35.30
CA GLY A 30 -41.43 -15.48 -35.98
C GLY A 30 -39.91 -15.55 -35.78
N SER A 31 -39.32 -14.73 -34.90
CA SER A 31 -37.87 -14.78 -34.65
C SER A 31 -37.45 -16.05 -33.88
N PHE A 32 -36.41 -16.73 -34.39
CA PHE A 32 -35.85 -17.92 -33.77
C PHE A 32 -34.98 -17.59 -32.53
N LYS A 33 -34.93 -18.51 -31.56
CA LYS A 33 -34.14 -18.32 -30.32
C LYS A 33 -32.65 -18.03 -30.57
N SER A 34 -32.07 -18.59 -31.64
CA SER A 34 -30.67 -18.36 -32.02
C SER A 34 -30.42 -16.93 -32.50
N GLN A 35 -31.33 -16.35 -33.28
CA GLN A 35 -31.23 -14.98 -33.78
C GLN A 35 -31.23 -13.97 -32.63
N LEU A 36 -32.07 -14.18 -31.61
CA LEU A 36 -32.10 -13.33 -30.41
C LEU A 36 -30.81 -13.45 -29.58
N ILE A 37 -30.26 -14.66 -29.43
CA ILE A 37 -28.98 -14.86 -28.72
C ILE A 37 -27.85 -14.14 -29.44
N VAL A 38 -27.74 -14.31 -30.76
CA VAL A 38 -26.71 -13.65 -31.58
C VAL A 38 -26.84 -12.13 -31.47
N GLN A 39 -28.04 -11.58 -31.61
CA GLN A 39 -28.27 -10.13 -31.49
C GLN A 39 -27.80 -9.58 -30.14
N PHE A 40 -28.19 -10.21 -29.02
CA PHE A 40 -27.78 -9.75 -27.69
C PHE A 40 -26.29 -9.91 -27.44
N LEU A 41 -25.66 -10.96 -27.96
CA LEU A 41 -24.21 -11.14 -27.90
C LEU A 41 -23.50 -10.06 -28.71
N THR A 42 -23.94 -9.76 -29.93
CA THR A 42 -23.36 -8.69 -30.76
C THR A 42 -23.47 -7.33 -30.07
N GLU A 43 -24.62 -7.00 -29.50
CA GLU A 43 -24.79 -5.75 -28.75
C GLU A 43 -23.82 -5.69 -27.55
N THR A 44 -23.70 -6.78 -26.80
CA THR A 44 -22.79 -6.87 -25.65
C THR A 44 -21.33 -6.72 -26.08
N VAL A 45 -20.93 -7.36 -27.17
CA VAL A 45 -19.57 -7.25 -27.71
C VAL A 45 -19.28 -5.83 -28.18
N LEU A 46 -20.21 -5.17 -28.87
CA LEU A 46 -20.05 -3.77 -29.31
C LEU A 46 -19.90 -2.81 -28.13
N ILE A 47 -20.71 -2.96 -27.08
CA ILE A 47 -20.60 -2.14 -25.87
C ILE A 47 -19.24 -2.35 -25.19
N ASN A 48 -18.79 -3.59 -25.08
CA ASN A 48 -17.48 -3.89 -24.49
C ASN A 48 -16.31 -3.40 -25.34
N LEU A 49 -16.44 -3.43 -26.67
CA LEU A 49 -15.45 -2.86 -27.59
C LEU A 49 -15.37 -1.34 -27.42
N MET A 50 -16.50 -0.65 -27.36
CA MET A 50 -16.53 0.79 -27.09
C MET A 50 -15.94 1.13 -25.72
N ALA A 51 -16.26 0.34 -24.69
CA ALA A 51 -15.68 0.51 -23.36
C ALA A 51 -14.16 0.26 -23.35
N LEU A 52 -13.68 -0.72 -24.12
CA LEU A 52 -12.25 -1.00 -24.28
C LEU A 52 -11.53 0.16 -24.96
N VAL A 53 -12.07 0.65 -26.08
CA VAL A 53 -11.52 1.82 -26.79
C VAL A 53 -11.46 3.02 -25.84
N LEU A 54 -12.57 3.33 -25.16
CA LEU A 54 -12.61 4.42 -24.18
C LEU A 54 -11.59 4.22 -23.05
N SER A 55 -11.44 2.99 -22.54
CA SER A 55 -10.47 2.67 -21.49
C SER A 55 -9.03 2.87 -21.96
N LEU A 56 -8.69 2.48 -23.19
CA LEU A 56 -7.36 2.69 -23.78
C LEU A 56 -7.09 4.17 -24.04
N THR A 57 -8.11 4.92 -24.51
CA THR A 57 -8.01 6.38 -24.68
C THR A 57 -7.78 7.08 -23.35
N LEU A 58 -8.51 6.71 -22.31
CA LEU A 58 -8.32 7.26 -20.96
C LEU A 58 -6.94 6.88 -20.40
N LEU A 59 -6.47 5.65 -20.61
CA LEU A 59 -5.14 5.22 -20.20
C LEU A 59 -4.05 6.10 -20.84
N GLN A 60 -4.14 6.34 -22.15
CA GLN A 60 -3.21 7.21 -22.86
C GLN A 60 -3.28 8.67 -22.38
N ALA A 61 -4.50 9.20 -22.18
CA ALA A 61 -4.71 10.57 -21.73
C ALA A 61 -4.19 10.83 -20.30
N PHE A 62 -4.35 9.85 -19.41
CA PHE A 62 -3.90 9.93 -18.02
C PHE A 62 -2.50 9.35 -17.79
N ASN A 63 -1.76 9.01 -18.85
CA ASN A 63 -0.48 8.33 -18.68
C ASN A 63 0.49 9.13 -17.80
N GLY A 64 0.69 10.42 -18.08
CA GLY A 64 1.56 11.27 -17.24
C GLY A 64 1.10 11.38 -15.78
N TYR A 65 -0.19 11.26 -15.51
CA TYR A 65 -0.69 11.20 -14.13
C TYR A 65 -0.35 9.86 -13.47
N PHE A 66 -0.43 8.74 -14.20
CA PHE A 66 0.01 7.44 -13.68
C PHE A 66 1.52 7.39 -13.47
N GLU A 67 2.32 7.98 -14.35
CA GLU A 67 3.77 8.06 -14.21
C GLU A 67 4.18 8.85 -12.96
N THR A 68 3.53 9.99 -12.71
CA THR A 68 3.76 10.79 -11.49
C THR A 68 3.25 10.09 -10.22
N LEU A 69 2.12 9.36 -10.32
CA LEU A 69 1.53 8.66 -9.17
C LEU A 69 2.33 7.41 -8.77
N LEU A 70 2.76 6.62 -9.76
CA LEU A 70 3.38 5.31 -9.60
C LEU A 70 4.91 5.36 -9.68
N GLY A 71 5.49 6.41 -10.26
CA GLY A 71 6.94 6.52 -10.48
C GLY A 71 7.48 5.55 -11.52
N ILE A 72 6.60 5.00 -12.37
CA ILE A 72 6.92 4.01 -13.40
C ILE A 72 6.39 4.54 -14.72
N THR A 73 7.25 4.60 -15.74
CA THR A 73 6.84 4.88 -17.12
C THR A 73 6.07 3.69 -17.66
N VAL A 74 4.80 3.89 -17.98
CA VAL A 74 3.96 2.85 -18.58
C VAL A 74 3.78 3.24 -20.05
N ASN A 75 4.33 2.46 -20.96
CA ASN A 75 4.11 2.63 -22.39
C ASN A 75 3.34 1.42 -22.92
N PRO A 76 2.00 1.42 -22.82
CA PRO A 76 1.19 0.25 -23.15
C PRO A 76 1.30 -0.21 -24.61
N PHE A 77 1.89 0.61 -25.49
CA PHE A 77 2.15 0.31 -26.89
C PHE A 77 3.65 0.14 -27.23
N GLY A 78 4.53 0.11 -26.22
CA GLY A 78 5.96 -0.16 -26.37
C GLY A 78 6.24 -1.62 -26.74
N THR A 79 7.39 -1.89 -27.37
CA THR A 79 7.77 -3.23 -27.87
C THR A 79 7.82 -4.30 -26.77
N ASN A 80 8.28 -3.96 -25.56
CA ASN A 80 8.34 -4.90 -24.43
C ASN A 80 7.00 -5.07 -23.70
N GLU A 81 6.09 -4.10 -23.82
CA GLU A 81 4.85 -4.04 -23.03
C GLU A 81 3.61 -4.45 -23.83
N LEU A 82 3.72 -4.48 -25.16
CA LEU A 82 2.64 -4.84 -26.08
C LEU A 82 2.08 -6.25 -25.80
N GLN A 83 2.95 -7.22 -25.50
CA GLN A 83 2.52 -8.59 -25.18
C GLN A 83 1.63 -8.61 -23.94
N THR A 84 1.99 -7.86 -22.90
CA THR A 84 1.22 -7.73 -21.66
C THR A 84 -0.12 -7.07 -21.93
N THR A 85 -0.14 -5.98 -22.72
CA THR A 85 -1.37 -5.30 -23.14
C THR A 85 -2.30 -6.24 -23.91
N LEU A 86 -1.77 -7.03 -24.86
CA LEU A 86 -2.56 -8.01 -25.62
C LEU A 86 -3.14 -9.11 -24.74
N ILE A 87 -2.39 -9.60 -23.75
CA ILE A 87 -2.90 -10.58 -22.77
C ILE A 87 -4.06 -10.00 -21.97
N PHE A 88 -3.95 -8.75 -21.49
CA PHE A 88 -5.03 -8.10 -20.76
C PHE A 88 -6.27 -7.84 -21.62
N VAL A 89 -6.09 -7.43 -22.88
CA VAL A 89 -7.18 -7.29 -23.85
C VAL A 89 -7.84 -8.63 -24.12
N GLY A 90 -7.06 -9.70 -24.28
CA GLY A 90 -7.54 -11.07 -24.44
C GLY A 90 -8.37 -11.55 -23.24
N LEU A 91 -7.86 -11.35 -22.02
CA LEU A 91 -8.58 -11.67 -20.78
C LEU A 91 -9.86 -10.85 -20.63
N PHE A 92 -9.82 -9.55 -20.95
CA PHE A 92 -10.97 -8.68 -20.90
C PHE A 92 -12.07 -9.11 -21.87
N THR A 93 -11.70 -9.42 -23.12
CA THR A 93 -12.63 -9.86 -24.16
C THR A 93 -13.22 -11.23 -23.84
N LEU A 94 -12.39 -12.21 -23.44
CA LEU A 94 -12.85 -13.53 -23.01
C LEU A 94 -13.84 -13.44 -21.86
N GLY A 95 -13.50 -12.72 -20.79
CA GLY A 95 -14.40 -12.56 -19.65
C GLY A 95 -15.68 -11.81 -20.02
N SER A 96 -15.60 -10.77 -20.84
CA SER A 96 -16.77 -10.04 -21.31
C SER A 96 -17.75 -10.92 -22.09
N VAL A 97 -17.24 -11.83 -22.94
CA VAL A 97 -18.06 -12.82 -23.65
C VAL A 97 -18.64 -13.83 -22.65
N SER A 98 -17.84 -14.38 -21.73
CA SER A 98 -18.32 -15.36 -20.74
C SER A 98 -19.41 -14.80 -19.83
N PHE A 99 -19.22 -13.60 -19.30
CA PHE A 99 -20.18 -12.94 -18.40
C PHE A 99 -21.39 -12.36 -19.15
N GLY A 100 -21.24 -12.01 -20.44
CA GLY A 100 -22.34 -11.61 -21.34
C GLY A 100 -23.21 -12.77 -21.83
N LEU A 101 -22.64 -13.98 -21.90
CA LEU A 101 -23.35 -15.20 -22.28
C LEU A 101 -24.50 -15.52 -21.30
N TYR A 102 -24.29 -15.24 -20.01
CA TYR A 102 -25.24 -15.57 -18.96
C TYR A 102 -26.58 -14.81 -19.10
N PRO A 103 -26.62 -13.46 -19.18
CA PRO A 103 -27.84 -12.74 -19.50
C PRO A 103 -28.47 -13.21 -20.82
N ALA A 104 -27.69 -13.39 -21.90
CA ALA A 104 -28.20 -13.79 -23.21
C ALA A 104 -28.95 -15.14 -23.17
N ILE A 105 -28.42 -16.13 -22.45
CA ILE A 105 -29.08 -17.42 -22.24
C ILE A 105 -30.34 -17.26 -21.38
N LEU A 106 -30.27 -16.44 -20.33
CA LEU A 106 -31.40 -16.16 -19.44
C LEU A 106 -32.57 -15.48 -20.19
N PHE A 107 -32.27 -14.52 -21.09
CA PHE A 107 -33.22 -13.86 -21.98
C PHE A 107 -33.90 -14.85 -22.94
N SER A 108 -33.11 -15.72 -23.58
CA SER A 108 -33.62 -16.66 -24.59
C SER A 108 -34.58 -17.70 -24.02
N ARG A 109 -34.40 -18.10 -22.75
CA ARG A 109 -35.21 -19.12 -22.06
C ARG A 109 -36.58 -18.64 -21.57
N GLN A 110 -36.88 -17.34 -21.60
CA GLN A 110 -38.18 -16.81 -21.15
C GLN A 110 -39.33 -17.27 -22.07
N LYS A 111 -40.41 -17.79 -21.46
CA LYS A 111 -41.63 -18.23 -22.15
C LYS A 111 -42.53 -17.03 -22.46
N VAL A 112 -42.84 -16.83 -23.74
CA VAL A 112 -43.65 -15.72 -24.28
C VAL A 112 -45.01 -15.59 -23.58
N SER A 113 -45.65 -16.71 -23.25
CA SER A 113 -46.97 -16.76 -22.60
C SER A 113 -47.01 -16.19 -21.17
N VAL A 114 -45.86 -16.12 -20.48
CA VAL A 114 -45.74 -15.60 -19.11
C VAL A 114 -45.47 -14.09 -19.12
N VAL A 115 -44.74 -13.60 -20.13
CA VAL A 115 -44.39 -12.19 -20.30
C VAL A 115 -45.59 -11.36 -20.75
N LEU A 116 -46.40 -11.88 -21.68
CA LEU A 116 -47.58 -11.18 -22.23
C LEU A 116 -48.78 -11.14 -21.26
N LYS A 117 -48.86 -12.05 -20.29
CA LYS A 117 -49.93 -12.08 -19.29
C LYS A 117 -49.65 -11.20 -18.05
N GLY A 118 -48.57 -10.42 -18.03
CA GLY A 118 -48.15 -9.62 -16.86
C GLY A 118 -47.73 -10.45 -15.62
N LYS A 119 -47.90 -11.79 -15.65
CA LYS A 119 -47.57 -12.72 -14.57
C LYS A 119 -46.13 -13.21 -14.64
N SER A 120 -45.19 -12.39 -15.12
CA SER A 120 -43.76 -12.69 -15.05
C SER A 120 -43.29 -12.60 -13.59
N LYS A 121 -43.63 -13.61 -12.79
CA LYS A 121 -42.94 -13.85 -11.53
C LYS A 121 -41.49 -14.14 -11.90
N SER A 122 -40.59 -13.24 -11.51
CA SER A 122 -39.15 -13.46 -11.57
C SER A 122 -38.85 -14.88 -11.09
N THR A 123 -38.19 -15.69 -11.93
CA THR A 123 -37.82 -17.05 -11.57
C THR A 123 -36.95 -17.00 -10.32
N ARG A 124 -37.29 -17.78 -9.28
CA ARG A 124 -36.60 -17.82 -7.97
C ARG A 124 -35.07 -17.89 -8.09
N SER A 125 -34.57 -18.56 -9.14
CA SER A 125 -33.14 -18.68 -9.48
C SER A 125 -32.45 -17.35 -9.84
N GLY A 126 -33.11 -16.46 -10.59
CA GLY A 126 -32.54 -15.17 -11.00
C GLY A 126 -32.46 -14.14 -9.86
N LEU A 127 -33.30 -14.29 -8.83
CA LEU A 127 -33.20 -13.49 -7.60
C LEU A 127 -32.06 -14.01 -6.70
N GLN A 128 -31.92 -15.33 -6.58
CA GLN A 128 -30.84 -15.95 -5.80
C GLN A 128 -29.45 -15.64 -6.36
N LEU A 129 -29.25 -15.72 -7.68
CA LEU A 129 -27.95 -15.38 -8.26
C LEU A 129 -27.56 -13.93 -7.96
N ARG A 130 -28.49 -12.98 -8.10
CA ARG A 130 -28.23 -11.57 -7.79
C ARG A 130 -27.78 -11.38 -6.35
N ARG A 131 -28.44 -12.06 -5.39
CA ARG A 131 -28.01 -12.03 -3.99
C ARG A 131 -26.58 -12.53 -3.81
N VAL A 132 -26.22 -13.66 -4.43
CA VAL A 132 -24.85 -14.22 -4.37
C VAL A 132 -23.84 -13.24 -4.99
N LEU A 133 -24.15 -12.68 -6.15
CA LEU A 133 -23.31 -11.70 -6.84
C LEU A 133 -23.12 -10.42 -6.02
N THR A 134 -24.17 -9.91 -5.37
CA THR A 134 -24.09 -8.75 -4.48
C THR A 134 -23.26 -9.05 -3.22
N VAL A 135 -23.42 -10.24 -2.63
CA VAL A 135 -22.59 -10.69 -1.49
C VAL A 135 -21.12 -10.74 -1.90
N PHE A 136 -20.81 -11.26 -3.08
CA PHE A 136 -19.44 -11.30 -3.60
C PHE A 136 -18.86 -9.88 -3.84
N GLN A 137 -19.65 -8.96 -4.41
CA GLN A 137 -19.24 -7.56 -4.60
C GLN A 137 -18.95 -6.85 -3.28
N TYR A 138 -19.87 -6.95 -2.32
CA TYR A 138 -19.64 -6.42 -0.97
C TYR A 138 -18.42 -7.05 -0.33
N GLY A 139 -18.23 -8.35 -0.51
CA GLY A 139 -17.12 -9.05 0.09
C GLY A 139 -15.77 -8.54 -0.40
N ILE A 140 -15.62 -8.33 -1.71
CA ILE A 140 -14.42 -7.73 -2.30
C ILE A 140 -14.22 -6.29 -1.80
N ALA A 141 -15.28 -5.48 -1.77
CA ALA A 141 -15.18 -4.10 -1.31
C ALA A 141 -14.70 -4.01 0.15
N VAL A 142 -15.22 -4.86 1.02
CA VAL A 142 -14.78 -4.95 2.44
C VAL A 142 -13.32 -5.39 2.53
N VAL A 143 -12.90 -6.43 1.80
CA VAL A 143 -11.51 -6.92 1.84
C VAL A 143 -10.53 -5.85 1.35
N LEU A 144 -10.84 -5.14 0.26
CA LEU A 144 -9.99 -4.06 -0.25
C LEU A 144 -9.86 -2.90 0.75
N LEU A 145 -10.97 -2.53 1.39
CA LEU A 145 -10.97 -1.49 2.43
C LEU A 145 -10.17 -1.90 3.66
N VAL A 146 -10.33 -3.14 4.13
CA VAL A 146 -9.50 -3.71 5.22
C VAL A 146 -8.03 -3.62 4.84
N GLY A 147 -7.64 -4.13 3.67
CA GLY A 147 -6.26 -4.08 3.19
C GLY A 147 -5.71 -2.65 3.12
N THR A 148 -6.51 -1.69 2.65
CA THR A 148 -6.11 -0.28 2.59
C THR A 148 -5.84 0.30 3.98
N LEU A 149 -6.69 0.02 4.96
CA LEU A 149 -6.51 0.49 6.34
C LEU A 149 -5.32 -0.19 7.02
N VAL A 150 -5.12 -1.49 6.79
CA VAL A 150 -3.98 -2.25 7.33
C VAL A 150 -2.67 -1.69 6.78
N VAL A 151 -2.55 -1.51 5.47
CA VAL A 151 -1.34 -0.97 4.84
C VAL A 151 -1.04 0.45 5.36
N GLN A 152 -2.06 1.31 5.45
CA GLN A 152 -1.89 2.67 6.00
C GLN A 152 -1.47 2.67 7.46
N LYS A 153 -2.11 1.85 8.31
CA LYS A 153 -1.74 1.77 9.73
C LYS A 153 -0.35 1.17 9.93
N GLN A 154 0.03 0.15 9.17
CA GLN A 154 1.37 -0.45 9.26
C GLN A 154 2.45 0.55 8.82
N LEU A 155 2.21 1.29 7.73
CA LEU A 155 3.12 2.36 7.29
C LEU A 155 3.30 3.45 8.35
N ASN A 156 2.20 3.91 8.94
CA ASN A 156 2.25 4.90 10.02
C ASN A 156 2.90 4.34 11.29
N PHE A 157 2.69 3.06 11.59
CA PHE A 157 3.34 2.39 12.72
C PHE A 157 4.86 2.37 12.55
N MET A 158 5.34 2.01 11.36
CA MET A 158 6.78 2.01 11.05
C MET A 158 7.39 3.42 11.06
N GLN A 159 6.68 4.44 10.55
CA GLN A 159 7.22 5.80 10.50
C GLN A 159 7.31 6.48 11.88
N ASN A 160 6.47 6.07 12.83
CA ASN A 160 6.43 6.67 14.17
C ASN A 160 7.23 5.89 15.21
N GLN A 161 7.85 4.76 14.84
CA GLN A 161 8.64 3.97 15.76
C GLN A 161 10.02 4.62 15.94
N SER A 162 10.53 4.68 17.17
CA SER A 162 11.86 5.23 17.42
C SER A 162 12.92 4.35 16.78
N LEU A 163 13.75 4.93 15.92
CA LEU A 163 14.84 4.22 15.26
C LEU A 163 16.05 3.99 16.18
N GLY A 164 16.06 4.60 17.36
CA GLY A 164 17.24 4.65 18.24
C GLY A 164 18.31 5.63 17.76
N LEU A 165 18.02 6.39 16.70
CA LEU A 165 18.89 7.42 16.12
C LEU A 165 18.03 8.57 15.58
N LYS A 166 18.65 9.75 15.46
CA LYS A 166 18.03 10.93 14.85
C LYS A 166 18.45 11.05 13.38
N LEU A 167 17.48 11.28 12.49
CA LEU A 167 17.73 11.46 11.05
C LEU A 167 17.54 12.90 10.58
N ASP A 168 16.67 13.65 11.26
CA ASP A 168 16.24 14.99 10.84
C ASP A 168 17.41 15.97 10.77
N LYS A 169 17.38 16.88 9.79
CA LYS A 169 18.35 17.97 9.62
C LYS A 169 19.81 17.51 9.48
N ARG A 170 20.01 16.31 8.93
CA ARG A 170 21.34 15.78 8.60
C ARG A 170 21.53 15.81 7.09
N LEU A 171 22.56 16.54 6.66
CA LEU A 171 22.98 16.59 5.27
C LEU A 171 24.17 15.64 5.10
N VAL A 172 24.07 14.75 4.12
CA VAL A 172 25.12 13.78 3.81
C VAL A 172 25.82 14.21 2.53
N ILE A 173 27.15 14.27 2.58
CA ILE A 173 28.03 14.49 1.44
C ILE A 173 28.73 13.18 1.13
N LYS A 174 28.72 12.76 -0.14
CA LYS A 174 29.43 11.54 -0.57
C LYS A 174 30.94 11.76 -0.56
N LYS A 175 31.67 10.64 -0.45
CA LYS A 175 33.13 10.61 -0.40
C LYS A 175 33.75 11.47 -1.53
N PRO A 176 34.66 12.40 -1.21
CA PRO A 176 35.48 13.05 -2.21
C PRO A 176 36.50 12.07 -2.81
N PHE A 177 36.92 12.32 -4.04
CA PHE A 177 38.12 11.72 -4.60
C PHE A 177 39.35 12.32 -3.89
N THR A 178 40.15 11.46 -3.26
CA THR A 178 41.35 11.87 -2.53
C THR A 178 42.35 10.73 -2.52
N GLU A 179 43.63 11.03 -2.76
CA GLU A 179 44.72 10.07 -2.62
C GLU A 179 44.89 9.65 -1.16
N GLU A 180 45.15 8.36 -0.92
CA GLU A 180 45.21 7.79 0.44
C GLU A 180 46.20 8.53 1.35
N GLN A 181 47.35 8.94 0.81
CA GLN A 181 48.44 9.55 1.57
C GLN A 181 48.09 10.94 2.15
N ASN A 182 47.09 11.63 1.59
CA ASN A 182 46.70 12.98 2.03
C ASN A 182 45.30 13.02 2.67
N ARG A 183 44.63 11.86 2.79
CA ARG A 183 43.21 11.77 3.17
C ARG A 183 42.91 12.40 4.54
N GLU A 184 43.75 12.13 5.54
CA GLU A 184 43.59 12.68 6.89
C GLU A 184 43.75 14.21 6.89
N ALA A 185 44.78 14.73 6.23
CA ALA A 185 45.02 16.18 6.14
C ALA A 185 43.85 16.92 5.47
N TYR A 186 43.31 16.37 4.38
CA TYR A 186 42.13 16.94 3.72
C TYR A 186 40.87 16.85 4.58
N ARG A 187 40.68 15.72 5.30
CA ARG A 187 39.56 15.55 6.23
C ARG A 187 39.61 16.57 7.37
N SER A 188 40.76 16.74 8.03
CA SER A 188 40.92 17.70 9.12
C SER A 188 40.74 19.13 8.64
N ARG A 189 41.24 19.46 7.44
CA ARG A 189 41.02 20.78 6.82
C ARG A 189 39.53 21.04 6.57
N PHE A 190 38.83 20.06 6.01
CA PHE A 190 37.39 20.17 5.75
C PHE A 190 36.60 20.31 7.05
N ALA A 191 36.87 19.48 8.06
CA ALA A 191 36.24 19.57 9.39
C ALA A 191 36.40 20.95 10.01
N ASN A 192 37.64 21.48 10.01
CA ASN A 192 37.92 22.82 10.55
C ASN A 192 37.19 23.95 9.82
N MET A 193 36.94 23.81 8.51
CA MET A 193 36.15 24.79 7.75
C MET A 193 34.65 24.64 8.04
N VAL A 194 34.16 23.41 8.13
CA VAL A 194 32.75 23.11 8.43
C VAL A 194 32.36 23.61 9.81
N ASP A 195 33.21 23.45 10.82
CA ASP A 195 32.98 23.93 12.19
C ASP A 195 32.89 25.46 12.29
N GLN A 196 33.41 26.20 11.30
CA GLN A 196 33.33 27.66 11.25
C GLN A 196 32.03 28.16 10.60
N ILE A 197 31.24 27.29 9.98
CA ILE A 197 30.00 27.67 9.28
C ILE A 197 28.88 27.88 10.31
N PRO A 198 28.30 29.09 10.40
CA PRO A 198 27.15 29.31 11.29
C PRO A 198 25.99 28.39 10.93
N GLY A 199 25.41 27.72 11.92
CA GLY A 199 24.29 26.80 11.73
C GLY A 199 24.70 25.33 11.54
N VAL A 200 25.98 25.03 11.37
CA VAL A 200 26.51 23.67 11.52
C VAL A 200 26.80 23.41 13.00
N THR A 201 26.34 22.26 13.51
CA THR A 201 26.55 21.89 14.93
C THR A 201 27.62 20.81 15.08
N ARG A 202 27.59 19.79 14.22
CA ARG A 202 28.52 18.65 14.25
C ARG A 202 28.72 18.08 12.86
N MET A 203 29.85 17.40 12.68
CA MET A 203 30.13 16.57 11.52
C MET A 203 30.68 15.22 11.97
N ALA A 204 30.21 14.14 11.34
CA ALA A 204 30.72 12.79 11.53
C ALA A 204 31.04 12.15 10.18
N ALA A 205 32.09 11.34 10.15
CA ALA A 205 32.56 10.61 8.99
C ALA A 205 32.28 9.11 9.16
N THR A 206 31.61 8.49 8.19
CA THR A 206 31.18 7.09 8.29
C THR A 206 31.41 6.31 7.00
N THR A 207 31.48 4.98 7.10
CA THR A 207 31.41 4.07 5.94
C THR A 207 29.98 3.89 5.44
N GLU A 208 29.02 3.85 6.35
CA GLU A 208 27.61 3.60 6.03
C GLU A 208 26.74 4.65 6.71
N ILE A 209 25.56 4.87 6.15
CA ILE A 209 24.57 5.81 6.68
C ILE A 209 23.25 5.07 6.94
N PRO A 210 22.40 5.59 7.84
CA PRO A 210 21.05 5.08 7.98
C PRO A 210 20.27 5.05 6.67
N GLY A 211 19.57 3.95 6.41
CA GLY A 211 18.78 3.69 5.20
C GLY A 211 19.54 2.99 4.08
N GLN A 212 20.84 2.75 4.26
CA GLN A 212 21.68 2.00 3.32
C GLN A 212 21.94 0.59 3.85
N GLU A 213 21.98 -0.40 2.95
CA GLU A 213 22.35 -1.77 3.30
C GLU A 213 23.82 -1.85 3.69
N ILE A 214 24.09 -2.41 4.87
CA ILE A 214 25.45 -2.66 5.32
C ILE A 214 25.93 -3.95 4.66
N THR A 215 26.77 -3.81 3.63
CA THR A 215 27.26 -4.96 2.86
C THR A 215 28.47 -5.62 3.50
N ARG A 216 29.22 -4.89 4.33
CA ARG A 216 30.43 -5.40 4.97
C ARG A 216 30.07 -6.20 6.22
N MET A 217 30.38 -7.49 6.18
CA MET A 217 30.31 -8.38 7.34
C MET A 217 31.72 -8.74 7.79
N ARG A 218 31.87 -8.86 9.11
CA ARG A 218 33.09 -9.25 9.80
C ARG A 218 32.73 -10.18 10.94
N PHE A 219 33.58 -11.16 11.22
CA PHE A 219 33.37 -11.98 12.40
C PHE A 219 34.14 -11.37 13.57
N ILE A 220 33.52 -11.43 14.75
CA ILE A 220 34.16 -11.12 16.03
C ILE A 220 34.18 -12.40 16.86
N ALA A 221 35.24 -12.60 17.63
CA ALA A 221 35.41 -13.79 18.47
C ALA A 221 35.93 -13.44 19.86
N LEU A 222 35.65 -14.31 20.84
CA LEU A 222 36.17 -14.15 22.21
C LEU A 222 37.64 -14.53 22.34
N GLY A 223 38.17 -15.30 21.39
CA GLY A 223 39.55 -15.76 21.37
C GLY A 223 39.97 -16.24 19.97
N PRO A 224 41.25 -16.62 19.80
CA PRO A 224 41.80 -17.04 18.51
C PRO A 224 41.61 -18.54 18.21
N GLY A 225 41.03 -19.33 19.13
CA GLY A 225 40.82 -20.76 18.98
C GLY A 225 39.56 -21.11 18.18
N GLU A 226 39.54 -22.27 17.53
CA GLU A 226 38.37 -22.75 16.75
C GLU A 226 37.12 -23.02 17.61
N GLU A 227 37.30 -23.28 18.92
CA GLU A 227 36.20 -23.49 19.86
C GLU A 227 35.70 -22.20 20.51
N ASP A 228 36.38 -21.07 20.27
CA ASP A 228 35.96 -19.78 20.81
C ASP A 228 34.68 -19.31 20.13
N LYS A 229 33.75 -18.80 20.93
CA LYS A 229 32.49 -18.28 20.40
C LYS A 229 32.77 -17.12 19.46
N ALA A 230 32.19 -17.20 18.27
CA ALA A 230 32.30 -16.19 17.23
C ALA A 230 30.92 -15.81 16.69
N GLU A 231 30.80 -14.57 16.24
CA GLU A 231 29.57 -14.02 15.67
C GLU A 231 29.89 -13.18 14.43
N TYR A 232 29.03 -13.24 13.42
CA TYR A 232 29.11 -12.36 12.26
C TYR A 232 28.35 -11.07 12.52
N CYS A 233 29.04 -9.95 12.37
CA CYS A 233 28.50 -8.62 12.59
C CYS A 233 28.66 -7.75 11.34
N LYS A 234 27.74 -6.80 11.20
CA LYS A 234 27.84 -5.68 10.29
C LYS A 234 28.91 -4.72 10.79
N ASP A 235 29.88 -4.43 9.95
CA ASP A 235 31.04 -3.59 10.28
C ASP A 235 30.85 -2.18 9.74
N ILE A 236 30.80 -1.20 10.65
CA ILE A 236 30.64 0.22 10.34
C ILE A 236 31.85 0.96 10.90
N ALA A 237 32.64 1.58 10.02
CA ALA A 237 33.64 2.51 10.47
C ALA A 237 32.98 3.86 10.75
N VAL A 238 33.24 4.39 11.95
CA VAL A 238 32.68 5.65 12.44
C VAL A 238 33.79 6.45 13.13
N ASP A 239 33.57 7.75 13.27
CA ASP A 239 34.46 8.61 14.03
C ASP A 239 33.94 8.92 15.44
N ASP A 240 34.67 9.75 16.16
CA ASP A 240 34.38 10.14 17.55
C ASP A 240 33.06 10.91 17.68
N GLN A 241 32.62 11.61 16.63
CA GLN A 241 31.39 12.41 16.64
C GLN A 241 30.14 11.61 16.26
N PHE A 242 30.27 10.38 15.76
CA PHE A 242 29.14 9.61 15.23
C PHE A 242 28.00 9.40 16.24
N PHE A 243 28.32 8.89 17.43
CA PHE A 243 27.31 8.57 18.44
C PHE A 243 26.57 9.84 18.90
N ASP A 244 27.30 10.94 19.12
CA ASP A 244 26.72 12.24 19.46
C ASP A 244 25.87 12.81 18.31
N LEU A 245 26.38 12.75 17.07
CA LEU A 245 25.68 13.29 15.90
C LEU A 245 24.37 12.56 15.65
N PHE A 246 24.29 11.26 15.90
CA PHE A 246 23.06 10.48 15.72
C PHE A 246 22.23 10.33 16.99
N ASP A 247 22.69 10.89 18.12
CA ASP A 247 22.06 10.76 19.44
C ASP A 247 21.88 9.30 19.86
N ILE A 248 22.91 8.49 19.59
CA ILE A 248 22.96 7.07 19.94
C ILE A 248 23.58 6.96 21.33
N GLU A 249 22.79 6.44 22.26
CA GLU A 249 23.22 6.28 23.65
C GLU A 249 24.30 5.21 23.79
N ILE A 250 25.41 5.55 24.46
CA ILE A 250 26.42 4.59 24.89
C ILE A 250 26.03 4.12 26.29
N LEU A 251 25.57 2.87 26.39
CA LEU A 251 25.06 2.27 27.62
C LEU A 251 26.18 1.96 28.62
N TYR A 252 27.30 1.46 28.11
CA TYR A 252 28.46 1.08 28.92
C TYR A 252 29.76 1.52 28.27
N GLY A 253 30.73 1.96 29.07
CA GLY A 253 32.03 2.40 28.57
C GLY A 253 32.02 3.82 28.03
N ARG A 254 32.60 4.04 26.84
CA ARG A 254 32.73 5.37 26.21
C ARG A 254 32.76 5.27 24.68
N GLY A 255 32.59 6.41 24.02
CA GLY A 255 32.82 6.57 22.58
C GLY A 255 34.30 6.59 22.20
N PHE A 256 34.56 6.68 20.90
CA PHE A 256 35.90 6.87 20.35
C PHE A 256 36.45 8.25 20.70
N ARG A 257 37.78 8.33 20.86
CA ARG A 257 38.49 9.60 21.06
C ARG A 257 38.95 10.21 19.75
N ALA A 258 38.94 11.54 19.71
CA ALA A 258 39.42 12.34 18.59
C ALA A 258 40.94 12.25 18.38
N ASP A 259 41.72 11.80 19.37
CA ASP A 259 43.18 11.73 19.31
C ASP A 259 43.72 10.49 18.55
N GLY A 260 42.82 9.64 18.03
CA GLY A 260 43.20 8.43 17.27
C GLY A 260 43.82 7.32 18.13
N SER A 261 43.81 7.46 19.47
CA SER A 261 44.37 6.44 20.39
C SER A 261 43.57 5.13 20.39
N ASP A 262 42.37 5.13 19.81
CA ASP A 262 41.43 4.02 19.79
C ASP A 262 41.40 3.26 18.44
N ASN A 263 42.47 3.31 17.63
CA ASN A 263 42.52 2.59 16.35
C ASN A 263 42.32 1.06 16.48
N GLU A 264 42.73 0.48 17.62
CA GLU A 264 42.51 -0.93 17.99
C GLU A 264 41.34 -1.08 18.98
N GLY A 265 40.40 -0.14 18.93
CA GLY A 265 39.20 -0.07 19.76
C GLY A 265 37.94 -0.42 18.99
N VAL A 266 36.99 -1.07 19.65
CA VAL A 266 35.67 -1.40 19.08
C VAL A 266 34.55 -1.07 20.04
N ILE A 267 33.39 -0.75 19.47
CA ILE A 267 32.13 -0.59 20.20
C ILE A 267 31.14 -1.58 19.60
N LEU A 268 30.43 -2.31 20.44
CA LEU A 268 29.40 -3.27 20.00
C LEU A 268 28.00 -2.69 20.26
N SER A 269 27.03 -3.10 19.45
CA SER A 269 25.63 -2.89 19.85
C SER A 269 25.26 -3.80 21.03
N LEU A 270 24.25 -3.42 21.82
CA LEU A 270 23.82 -4.17 22.99
C LEU A 270 23.50 -5.64 22.66
N SER A 271 22.64 -5.87 21.66
CA SER A 271 22.27 -7.22 21.22
C SER A 271 23.48 -8.06 20.78
N THR A 272 24.48 -7.42 20.17
CA THR A 272 25.72 -8.08 19.73
C THR A 272 26.57 -8.50 20.92
N ALA A 273 26.73 -7.61 21.91
CA ALA A 273 27.47 -7.92 23.13
C ALA A 273 26.76 -9.02 23.95
N GLN A 274 25.44 -8.96 24.08
CA GLN A 274 24.65 -9.99 24.78
C GLN A 274 24.77 -11.35 24.10
N SER A 275 24.64 -11.38 22.77
CA SER A 275 24.79 -12.60 21.97
C SER A 275 26.21 -13.16 22.06
N LEU A 276 27.24 -12.33 21.84
CA LEU A 276 28.63 -12.79 21.87
C LEU A 276 29.05 -13.37 23.24
N TYR A 277 28.56 -12.79 24.34
CA TYR A 277 28.94 -13.19 25.71
C TYR A 277 27.93 -14.11 26.42
N ASP A 278 26.81 -14.46 25.78
CA ASP A 278 25.70 -15.24 26.39
C ASP A 278 25.24 -14.68 27.75
N THR A 279 25.06 -13.35 27.82
CA THR A 279 24.70 -12.64 29.06
C THR A 279 23.66 -11.57 28.78
N ASP A 280 22.75 -11.33 29.74
CA ASP A 280 21.81 -10.21 29.67
C ASP A 280 22.49 -8.87 30.00
N ASP A 281 23.53 -8.90 30.84
CA ASP A 281 24.32 -7.71 31.22
C ASP A 281 25.79 -7.85 30.75
N PRO A 282 26.15 -7.19 29.64
CA PRO A 282 27.51 -7.23 29.11
C PRO A 282 28.45 -6.15 29.68
N SER A 283 28.01 -5.35 30.67
CA SER A 283 28.78 -4.20 31.21
C SER A 283 30.18 -4.59 31.71
N GLN A 284 30.32 -5.76 32.33
CA GLN A 284 31.59 -6.27 32.88
C GLN A 284 32.63 -6.66 31.82
N TYR A 285 32.27 -6.68 30.54
CA TYR A 285 33.18 -7.04 29.45
C TYR A 285 33.83 -5.81 28.80
N VAL A 286 33.35 -4.60 29.10
CA VAL A 286 34.02 -3.37 28.69
C VAL A 286 35.46 -3.35 29.24
N GLY A 287 36.41 -3.06 28.36
CA GLY A 287 37.86 -3.10 28.61
C GLY A 287 38.51 -4.45 28.35
N LYS A 288 37.75 -5.52 28.10
CA LYS A 288 38.30 -6.82 27.68
C LYS A 288 38.67 -6.80 26.21
N ARG A 289 39.51 -7.76 25.82
CA ARG A 289 39.89 -7.97 24.41
C ARG A 289 38.89 -8.90 23.74
N ILE A 290 38.55 -8.55 22.50
CA ILE A 290 37.88 -9.43 21.54
C ILE A 290 38.74 -9.50 20.28
N PHE A 291 38.55 -10.53 19.48
CA PHE A 291 39.22 -10.66 18.20
C PHE A 291 38.32 -10.14 17.10
N TYR A 292 38.76 -9.11 16.39
CA TYR A 292 38.14 -8.65 15.15
C TYR A 292 38.91 -9.29 14.00
N GLU A 293 38.25 -10.20 13.27
CA GLU A 293 38.91 -11.15 12.38
C GLU A 293 40.05 -11.91 13.11
N THR A 294 41.30 -11.56 12.84
CA THR A 294 42.49 -12.19 13.45
C THR A 294 43.20 -11.32 14.47
N GLU A 295 42.78 -10.06 14.61
CA GLU A 295 43.49 -9.05 15.38
C GLU A 295 42.80 -8.79 16.73
N PRO A 296 43.56 -8.64 17.83
CA PRO A 296 42.98 -8.33 19.13
C PRO A 296 42.61 -6.85 19.22
N TYR A 297 41.34 -6.55 19.48
CA TYR A 297 40.81 -5.22 19.72
C TYR A 297 40.28 -5.10 21.16
N ALA A 298 40.36 -3.90 21.73
CA ALA A 298 39.76 -3.61 23.03
C ALA A 298 38.28 -3.23 22.87
N LEU A 299 37.39 -3.86 23.65
CA LEU A 299 35.98 -3.45 23.74
C LEU A 299 35.88 -2.16 24.56
N ILE A 300 35.73 -1.02 23.92
CA ILE A 300 35.78 0.30 24.57
C ILE A 300 34.39 0.73 25.08
N GLY A 301 33.33 0.27 24.43
CA GLY A 301 31.97 0.61 24.81
C GLY A 301 30.92 -0.31 24.20
N ILE A 302 29.71 -0.15 24.70
CA ILE A 302 28.52 -0.84 24.22
C ILE A 302 27.44 0.21 23.99
N ALA A 303 26.96 0.32 22.76
CA ALA A 303 25.93 1.27 22.35
C ALA A 303 24.54 0.61 22.36
N ALA A 304 23.51 1.42 22.51
CA ALA A 304 22.13 0.98 22.33
C ALA A 304 21.92 0.44 20.90
N ASP A 305 21.02 -0.54 20.75
CA ASP A 305 20.68 -1.07 19.44
C ASP A 305 19.93 -0.02 18.61
N VAL A 306 20.37 0.15 17.37
CA VAL A 306 19.77 1.09 16.43
C VAL A 306 19.24 0.39 15.20
N ASN A 307 18.12 0.88 14.68
CA ASN A 307 17.55 0.39 13.43
C ASN A 307 18.14 1.20 12.27
N GLN A 308 19.30 0.77 11.78
CA GLN A 308 19.97 1.44 10.68
C GLN A 308 19.24 1.25 9.33
N MET A 309 18.52 0.14 9.16
CA MET A 309 17.72 -0.14 7.97
C MET A 309 16.22 -0.01 8.26
N SER A 310 15.38 -0.35 7.28
CA SER A 310 13.93 -0.34 7.50
C SER A 310 13.53 -1.31 8.60
N LEU A 311 12.52 -0.93 9.40
CA LEU A 311 11.93 -1.75 10.47
C LEU A 311 11.27 -3.07 10.00
N ARG A 312 11.48 -3.46 8.73
CA ARG A 312 11.15 -4.80 8.23
C ARG A 312 12.10 -5.86 8.80
N SER A 313 13.33 -5.52 9.17
CA SER A 313 14.33 -6.43 9.74
C SER A 313 14.57 -6.14 11.22
N ASN A 314 15.01 -7.15 11.98
CA ASN A 314 15.54 -6.95 13.33
C ASN A 314 16.83 -6.11 13.26
N PRO A 315 17.23 -5.44 14.37
CA PRO A 315 18.59 -4.94 14.51
C PRO A 315 19.57 -6.07 14.22
N GLU A 316 20.44 -5.87 13.24
CA GLU A 316 21.48 -6.84 12.92
C GLU A 316 22.66 -6.67 13.89
N PRO A 317 23.38 -7.75 14.24
CA PRO A 317 24.57 -7.63 15.06
C PRO A 317 25.55 -6.64 14.42
N THR A 318 25.97 -5.62 15.16
CA THR A 318 26.71 -4.47 14.65
C THR A 318 27.95 -4.21 15.50
N ILE A 319 29.06 -4.03 14.81
CA ILE A 319 30.34 -3.59 15.36
C ILE A 319 30.72 -2.23 14.74
N TYR A 320 31.09 -1.30 15.60
CA TYR A 320 31.62 -0.01 15.23
C TYR A 320 33.14 -0.01 15.41
N THR A 321 33.88 0.44 14.40
CA THR A 321 35.34 0.57 14.44
C THR A 321 35.77 1.98 14.08
N ASN A 322 36.95 2.41 14.56
CA ASN A 322 37.55 3.69 14.17
C ASN A 322 38.63 3.48 13.10
N HIS A 323 38.21 2.98 11.94
CA HIS A 323 39.10 2.77 10.79
C HIS A 323 38.91 3.87 9.75
N ASP A 324 40.01 4.35 9.16
CA ASP A 324 39.95 5.35 8.10
C ASP A 324 39.43 4.75 6.77
N ARG A 325 38.10 4.64 6.68
CA ARG A 325 37.35 4.06 5.55
C ARG A 325 36.19 4.95 5.13
N VAL A 326 36.27 6.24 5.42
CA VAL A 326 35.20 7.23 5.19
C VAL A 326 34.63 7.12 3.77
N ARG A 327 33.30 6.99 3.71
CA ARG A 327 32.50 7.05 2.47
C ARG A 327 31.50 8.20 2.48
N TYR A 328 31.14 8.71 3.64
CA TYR A 328 30.17 9.78 3.81
C TYR A 328 30.62 10.74 4.90
N TYR A 329 30.37 12.03 4.69
CA TYR A 329 30.37 13.04 5.74
C TYR A 329 28.93 13.41 6.04
N THR A 330 28.48 13.19 7.28
CA THR A 330 27.16 13.61 7.74
C THR A 330 27.31 14.85 8.59
N ILE A 331 26.53 15.88 8.28
CA ILE A 331 26.61 17.20 8.91
C ILE A 331 25.25 17.51 9.52
N GLU A 332 25.24 17.84 10.82
CA GLU A 332 24.05 18.29 11.52
C GLU A 332 23.86 19.80 11.31
N LEU A 333 22.70 20.14 10.75
CA LEU A 333 22.28 21.50 10.49
C LEU A 333 21.23 21.94 11.51
N ASN A 334 21.30 23.20 11.94
CA ASN A 334 20.26 23.78 12.79
C ASN A 334 18.98 24.05 11.98
N ALA A 335 17.83 24.21 12.66
CA ALA A 335 16.51 24.38 12.03
C ALA A 335 16.37 25.60 11.11
N ALA A 336 17.28 26.56 11.22
CA ALA A 336 17.33 27.77 10.40
C ALA A 336 18.21 27.63 9.15
N ALA A 337 18.91 26.50 8.99
CA ALA A 337 19.81 26.28 7.88
C ALA A 337 19.01 26.10 6.58
N GLY A 338 19.29 26.98 5.62
CA GLY A 338 18.69 27.00 4.30
C GLY A 338 19.76 26.88 3.22
N GLU A 339 19.54 27.57 2.11
CA GLU A 339 20.40 27.53 0.92
C GLU A 339 21.81 28.10 1.19
N LYS A 340 21.93 29.09 2.09
CA LYS A 340 23.20 29.76 2.40
C LYS A 340 24.22 28.85 3.08
N GLU A 341 23.77 28.00 4.00
CA GLU A 341 24.62 27.04 4.70
C GLU A 341 25.09 25.95 3.74
N ILE A 342 24.26 25.55 2.79
CA ILE A 342 24.63 24.59 1.73
C ILE A 342 25.67 25.21 0.80
N GLU A 343 25.51 26.47 0.38
CA GLU A 343 26.51 27.19 -0.43
C GLU A 343 27.85 27.34 0.32
N ALA A 344 27.80 27.61 1.63
CA ALA A 344 29.00 27.67 2.47
C ALA A 344 29.70 26.31 2.58
N LEU A 345 28.92 25.22 2.74
CA LEU A 345 29.43 23.86 2.76
C LEU A 345 30.04 23.44 1.42
N GLU A 346 29.39 23.79 0.32
CA GLU A 346 29.91 23.57 -1.03
C GLU A 346 31.23 24.31 -1.24
N SER A 347 31.32 25.56 -0.79
CA SER A 347 32.55 26.35 -0.85
C SER A 347 33.69 25.73 -0.03
N ALA A 348 33.39 25.30 1.21
CA ALA A 348 34.35 24.62 2.08
C ALA A 348 34.80 23.27 1.50
N PHE A 349 33.87 22.53 0.88
CA PHE A 349 34.15 21.26 0.21
C PHE A 349 35.05 21.46 -1.00
N ASN A 350 34.72 22.41 -1.89
CA ASN A 350 35.50 22.70 -3.09
C ASN A 350 36.91 23.23 -2.75
N ALA A 351 37.05 24.00 -1.67
CA ALA A 351 38.35 24.46 -1.18
C ALA A 351 39.23 23.32 -0.63
N SER A 352 38.59 22.31 -0.04
CA SER A 352 39.26 21.15 0.56
C SER A 352 39.52 20.04 -0.47
N PHE A 353 38.63 19.85 -1.43
CA PHE A 353 38.64 18.76 -2.41
C PHE A 353 38.44 19.28 -3.86
N PRO A 354 39.43 19.98 -4.46
CA PRO A 354 39.26 20.66 -5.75
C PRO A 354 38.94 19.75 -6.93
N ALA A 355 39.32 18.48 -6.85
CA ALA A 355 39.10 17.47 -7.89
C ALA A 355 37.78 16.70 -7.72
N SER A 356 36.95 17.05 -6.73
CA SER A 356 35.70 16.35 -6.41
C SER A 356 34.48 17.21 -6.68
N HIS A 357 33.35 16.55 -6.92
CA HIS A 357 32.05 17.23 -7.02
C HIS A 357 31.30 17.15 -5.69
N PHE A 358 30.65 18.25 -5.31
CA PHE A 358 29.80 18.31 -4.13
C PHE A 358 28.46 17.58 -4.38
N ASP A 359 28.44 16.27 -4.12
CA ASP A 359 27.24 15.43 -4.20
C ASP A 359 26.66 15.23 -2.80
N TYR A 360 25.52 15.90 -2.56
CA TYR A 360 24.84 15.88 -1.27
C TYR A 360 23.38 15.46 -1.35
N PHE A 361 22.86 14.97 -0.23
CA PHE A 361 21.44 14.70 -0.04
C PHE A 361 21.06 14.79 1.44
N PHE A 362 19.78 15.00 1.72
CA PHE A 362 19.26 14.96 3.09
C PHE A 362 18.98 13.52 3.53
N LEU A 363 19.43 13.19 4.74
CA LEU A 363 19.38 11.81 5.25
C LEU A 363 17.95 11.35 5.54
N ASP A 364 17.09 12.23 6.07
CA ASP A 364 15.67 11.96 6.31
C ASP A 364 14.96 11.53 5.01
N SER A 365 15.18 12.29 3.94
CA SER A 365 14.62 12.06 2.61
C SER A 365 15.20 10.81 1.97
N TYR A 366 16.48 10.50 2.21
CA TYR A 366 17.12 9.27 1.76
C TYR A 366 16.51 8.04 2.45
N PHE A 367 16.41 8.06 3.78
CA PHE A 367 15.84 7.00 4.59
C PHE A 367 14.38 6.74 4.21
N ASP A 368 13.61 7.80 3.97
CA ASP A 368 12.20 7.70 3.55
C ASP A 368 11.99 6.96 2.23
N ARG A 369 13.03 6.84 1.38
CA ARG A 369 12.94 6.14 0.08
C ARG A 369 12.70 4.65 0.24
N GLN A 370 13.13 4.04 1.34
CA GLN A 370 12.93 2.61 1.58
C GLN A 370 11.44 2.25 1.73
N TYR A 371 10.59 3.21 2.10
CA TYR A 371 9.14 3.05 2.20
C TYR A 371 8.39 3.35 0.90
N LYS A 372 9.07 3.69 -0.20
CA LYS A 372 8.41 4.04 -1.47
C LYS A 372 7.52 2.92 -1.99
N VAL A 373 8.03 1.68 -1.99
CA VAL A 373 7.28 0.52 -2.50
C VAL A 373 6.01 0.30 -1.68
N ASP A 374 6.08 0.43 -0.36
CA ASP A 374 4.93 0.31 0.52
C ASP A 374 3.91 1.44 0.35
N ARG A 375 4.39 2.69 0.23
CA ARG A 375 3.53 3.85 -0.06
C ARG A 375 2.82 3.69 -1.42
N LEU A 376 3.53 3.19 -2.44
CA LEU A 376 2.95 2.87 -3.75
C LEU A 376 1.88 1.79 -3.63
N PHE A 377 2.16 0.71 -2.91
CA PHE A 377 1.21 -0.35 -2.65
C PHE A 377 -0.06 0.18 -1.95
N GLY A 378 0.11 1.03 -0.94
CA GLY A 378 -1.00 1.70 -0.25
C GLY A 378 -1.82 2.63 -1.15
N LYS A 379 -1.17 3.39 -2.04
CA LYS A 379 -1.87 4.23 -3.05
C LYS A 379 -2.70 3.38 -4.01
N ILE A 380 -2.15 2.27 -4.50
CA ILE A 380 -2.84 1.34 -5.41
C ILE A 380 -4.08 0.74 -4.72
N PHE A 381 -3.94 0.26 -3.49
CA PHE A 381 -5.07 -0.27 -2.71
C PHE A 381 -6.15 0.77 -2.44
N LYS A 382 -5.74 2.01 -2.12
CA LYS A 382 -6.68 3.13 -1.93
C LYS A 382 -7.47 3.41 -3.22
N LEU A 383 -6.80 3.48 -4.37
CA LEU A 383 -7.44 3.68 -5.67
C LEU A 383 -8.46 2.57 -5.96
N PHE A 384 -8.05 1.30 -5.82
CA PHE A 384 -8.93 0.17 -6.09
C PHE A 384 -10.10 0.07 -5.10
N SER A 385 -9.91 0.45 -3.84
CA SER A 385 -10.99 0.51 -2.85
C SER A 385 -12.04 1.55 -3.22
N VAL A 386 -11.61 2.75 -3.64
CA VAL A 386 -12.52 3.81 -4.10
C VAL A 386 -13.29 3.35 -5.33
N LEU A 387 -12.62 2.73 -6.31
CA LEU A 387 -13.27 2.18 -7.50
C LEU A 387 -14.25 1.06 -7.13
N ALA A 388 -13.87 0.15 -6.23
CA ALA A 388 -14.73 -0.94 -5.78
C ALA A 388 -16.00 -0.40 -5.10
N ILE A 389 -15.87 0.65 -4.27
CA ILE A 389 -17.00 1.35 -3.67
C ILE A 389 -17.94 1.91 -4.75
N ILE A 390 -17.41 2.65 -5.72
CA ILE A 390 -18.19 3.27 -6.79
C ILE A 390 -18.93 2.22 -7.63
N ILE A 391 -18.24 1.13 -7.99
CA ILE A 391 -18.86 0.06 -8.79
C ILE A 391 -19.92 -0.69 -7.98
N THR A 392 -19.67 -0.91 -6.68
CA THR A 392 -20.64 -1.56 -5.79
C THR A 392 -21.89 -0.69 -5.61
N SER A 393 -21.72 0.63 -5.42
CA SER A 393 -22.86 1.55 -5.30
C SER A 393 -23.67 1.64 -6.59
N LEU A 394 -23.04 1.62 -7.77
CA LEU A 394 -23.73 1.53 -9.08
C LEU A 394 -24.53 0.23 -9.23
N GLY A 395 -23.99 -0.90 -8.75
CA GLY A 395 -24.71 -2.17 -8.78
C GLY A 395 -25.94 -2.17 -7.87
N LEU A 396 -25.80 -1.60 -6.69
CA LEU A 396 -26.91 -1.40 -5.76
C LEU A 396 -27.95 -0.43 -6.32
N PHE A 397 -27.52 0.62 -7.02
CA PHE A 397 -28.40 1.55 -7.70
C PHE A 397 -29.28 0.84 -8.74
N GLY A 398 -28.68 -0.02 -9.58
CA GLY A 398 -29.42 -0.83 -10.54
C GLY A 398 -30.39 -1.83 -9.91
N LEU A 399 -29.96 -2.50 -8.84
CA LEU A 399 -30.77 -3.48 -8.12
C LEU A 399 -31.93 -2.85 -7.35
N SER A 400 -31.69 -1.70 -6.72
CA SER A 400 -32.71 -0.98 -5.95
C SER A 400 -33.81 -0.44 -6.86
N LEU A 401 -33.45 0.14 -8.02
CA LEU A 401 -34.43 0.51 -9.05
C LEU A 401 -35.33 -0.65 -9.42
N TYR A 402 -34.76 -1.84 -9.68
CA TYR A 402 -35.54 -3.03 -10.01
C TYR A 402 -36.48 -3.46 -8.88
N ASN A 403 -35.98 -3.51 -7.64
CA ASN A 403 -36.76 -3.93 -6.48
C ASN A 403 -37.90 -2.95 -6.17
N VAL A 404 -37.64 -1.66 -6.31
CA VAL A 404 -38.66 -0.60 -6.19
C VAL A 404 -39.71 -0.78 -7.28
N SER A 405 -39.33 -0.99 -8.54
CA SER A 405 -40.30 -1.21 -9.63
C SER A 405 -41.14 -2.47 -9.43
N GLN A 406 -40.54 -3.58 -8.95
CA GLN A 406 -41.29 -4.80 -8.65
C GLN A 406 -42.28 -4.64 -7.48
N ARG A 407 -41.88 -3.89 -6.45
CA ARG A 407 -42.69 -3.69 -5.24
C ARG A 407 -43.51 -2.40 -5.28
N ALA A 408 -43.52 -1.69 -6.42
CA ALA A 408 -44.20 -0.40 -6.56
C ALA A 408 -45.69 -0.49 -6.18
N LYS A 409 -46.39 -1.54 -6.63
CA LYS A 409 -47.80 -1.76 -6.28
C LYS A 409 -48.02 -1.99 -4.79
N GLU A 410 -47.17 -2.80 -4.15
CA GLU A 410 -47.22 -3.06 -2.71
C GLU A 410 -46.94 -1.80 -1.90
N VAL A 411 -45.93 -1.02 -2.32
CA VAL A 411 -45.54 0.25 -1.69
C VAL A 411 -46.65 1.30 -1.83
N SER A 412 -47.22 1.44 -3.03
CA SER A 412 -48.33 2.38 -3.29
C SER A 412 -49.59 2.02 -2.50
N VAL A 413 -49.99 0.74 -2.46
CA VAL A 413 -51.15 0.29 -1.67
C VAL A 413 -50.91 0.55 -0.18
N ARG A 414 -49.72 0.21 0.36
CA ARG A 414 -49.38 0.46 1.77
C ARG A 414 -49.33 1.96 2.10
N LYS A 415 -48.85 2.80 1.18
CA LYS A 415 -48.83 4.26 1.34
C LYS A 415 -50.25 4.83 1.43
N VAL A 416 -51.17 4.37 0.57
CA VAL A 416 -52.60 4.74 0.62
C VAL A 416 -53.26 4.25 1.92
N LEU A 417 -52.86 3.09 2.43
CA LEU A 417 -53.30 2.55 3.72
C LEU A 417 -52.64 3.21 4.95
N GLY A 418 -51.88 4.31 4.78
CA GLY A 418 -51.32 5.09 5.89
C GLY A 418 -49.99 4.58 6.46
N ALA A 419 -49.27 3.71 5.74
CA ALA A 419 -47.97 3.23 6.22
C ALA A 419 -46.94 4.37 6.33
N ARG A 420 -46.25 4.46 7.48
CA ARG A 420 -45.15 5.40 7.69
C ARG A 420 -44.01 5.12 6.70
N VAL A 421 -43.41 6.19 6.16
CA VAL A 421 -42.26 6.14 5.23
C VAL A 421 -41.10 5.30 5.77
N GLY A 422 -40.85 5.37 7.09
CA GLY A 422 -39.82 4.57 7.76
C GLY A 422 -40.03 3.05 7.65
N HIS A 423 -41.28 2.57 7.61
CA HIS A 423 -41.56 1.14 7.48
C HIS A 423 -41.30 0.64 6.05
N ILE A 424 -41.59 1.48 5.05
CA ILE A 424 -41.25 1.22 3.64
C ILE A 424 -39.73 1.22 3.46
N PHE A 425 -39.03 2.16 4.09
CA PHE A 425 -37.57 2.22 4.09
C PHE A 425 -36.95 0.96 4.69
N LEU A 426 -37.40 0.52 5.87
CA LEU A 426 -36.88 -0.67 6.53
C LEU A 426 -37.12 -1.93 5.68
N LEU A 427 -38.29 -2.06 5.05
CA LEU A 427 -38.63 -3.17 4.16
C LEU A 427 -37.67 -3.27 2.96
N LEU A 428 -37.33 -2.13 2.35
CA LEU A 428 -36.46 -2.07 1.17
C LEU A 428 -34.98 -2.22 1.53
N THR A 429 -34.59 -1.76 2.73
CA THR A 429 -33.20 -1.72 3.16
C THR A 429 -32.75 -3.02 3.85
N LYS A 430 -33.66 -3.73 4.53
CA LYS A 430 -33.36 -4.98 5.26
C LYS A 430 -32.65 -6.01 4.39
N GLU A 431 -33.04 -6.14 3.13
CA GLU A 431 -32.42 -7.11 2.21
C GLU A 431 -30.93 -6.80 1.99
N TYR A 432 -30.57 -5.54 1.76
CA TYR A 432 -29.17 -5.14 1.55
C TYR A 432 -28.33 -5.28 2.81
N VAL A 433 -28.89 -4.95 3.98
CA VAL A 433 -28.19 -5.11 5.27
C VAL A 433 -27.91 -6.58 5.55
N VAL A 434 -28.85 -7.49 5.28
CA VAL A 434 -28.62 -8.94 5.44
C VAL A 434 -27.55 -9.44 4.48
N LEU A 435 -27.56 -9.00 3.21
CA LEU A 435 -26.53 -9.38 2.24
C LEU A 435 -25.14 -8.86 2.64
N LEU A 436 -25.05 -7.62 3.15
CA LEU A 436 -23.81 -7.07 3.68
C LEU A 436 -23.34 -7.84 4.93
N GLY A 437 -24.25 -8.25 5.81
CA GLY A 437 -23.92 -9.09 6.96
C GLY A 437 -23.30 -10.43 6.54
N ILE A 438 -23.92 -11.13 5.58
CA ILE A 438 -23.38 -12.40 5.04
C ILE A 438 -22.02 -12.17 4.38
N ALA A 439 -21.87 -11.11 3.59
CA ALA A 439 -20.60 -10.75 2.98
C ALA A 439 -19.51 -10.48 4.03
N SER A 440 -19.86 -9.76 5.10
CA SER A 440 -18.94 -9.42 6.18
C SER A 440 -18.45 -10.67 6.93
N VAL A 441 -19.33 -11.63 7.20
CA VAL A 441 -18.97 -12.91 7.84
C VAL A 441 -17.93 -13.68 7.03
N MET A 442 -18.00 -13.64 5.69
CA MET A 442 -17.00 -14.30 4.83
C MET A 442 -15.74 -13.45 4.62
N SER A 443 -15.90 -12.13 4.55
CA SER A 443 -14.79 -11.22 4.26
C SER A 443 -13.89 -10.91 5.45
N ILE A 444 -14.39 -10.97 6.68
CA ILE A 444 -13.56 -10.75 7.87
C ILE A 444 -12.46 -11.82 7.99
N PRO A 445 -12.75 -13.14 7.96
CA PRO A 445 -11.71 -14.17 8.02
C PRO A 445 -10.74 -14.07 6.85
N LEU A 446 -11.25 -13.82 5.64
CA LEU A 446 -10.42 -13.67 4.45
C LEU A 446 -9.51 -12.44 4.55
N GLY A 447 -10.06 -11.30 5.00
CA GLY A 447 -9.31 -10.07 5.21
C GLY A 447 -8.26 -10.22 6.31
N TYR A 448 -8.58 -10.94 7.39
CA TYR A 448 -7.64 -11.26 8.46
C TYR A 448 -6.46 -12.10 7.93
N LEU A 449 -6.74 -13.23 7.27
CA LEU A 449 -5.70 -14.12 6.72
C LEU A 449 -4.79 -13.42 5.71
N LEU A 450 -5.36 -12.60 4.81
CA LEU A 450 -4.57 -11.84 3.84
C LEU A 450 -3.73 -10.76 4.51
N SER A 451 -4.27 -10.09 5.54
CA SER A 451 -3.55 -9.06 6.29
C SER A 451 -2.41 -9.67 7.10
N GLU A 452 -2.65 -10.79 7.77
CA GLU A 452 -1.66 -11.52 8.55
C GLU A 452 -0.50 -12.00 7.67
N ARG A 453 -0.79 -12.65 6.53
CA ARG A 453 0.25 -13.07 5.58
C ARG A 453 1.07 -11.92 5.01
N TRP A 454 0.46 -10.76 4.82
CA TRP A 454 1.19 -9.57 4.37
C TRP A 454 2.04 -9.00 5.50
N LEU A 455 1.53 -8.99 6.74
CA LEU A 455 2.24 -8.55 7.94
C LEU A 455 3.39 -9.49 8.34
N ASP A 456 3.37 -10.76 7.94
CA ASP A 456 4.51 -11.69 8.12
C ASP A 456 5.78 -11.22 7.39
N GLY A 457 5.64 -10.35 6.39
CA GLY A 457 6.78 -9.71 5.73
C GLY A 457 7.44 -8.58 6.53
N PHE A 458 7.00 -8.34 7.77
CA PHE A 458 7.51 -7.29 8.65
C PHE A 458 7.84 -7.88 10.02
N VAL A 459 9.08 -7.69 10.47
CA VAL A 459 9.51 -8.03 11.84
C VAL A 459 8.76 -7.17 12.86
N ASN A 460 8.79 -5.85 12.70
CA ASN A 460 7.98 -4.94 13.51
C ASN A 460 6.60 -4.76 12.87
N ARG A 461 5.66 -5.63 13.25
CA ARG A 461 4.29 -5.62 12.77
C ARG A 461 3.32 -5.05 13.80
N MET A 462 2.36 -4.27 13.33
CA MET A 462 1.25 -3.83 14.15
C MET A 462 0.33 -5.00 14.55
N ASN A 463 -0.32 -4.89 15.70
CA ASN A 463 -1.39 -5.81 16.07
C ASN A 463 -2.68 -5.49 15.32
N LEU A 464 -3.34 -6.53 14.80
CA LEU A 464 -4.61 -6.41 14.09
C LEU A 464 -5.75 -6.08 15.07
N SER A 465 -6.01 -4.79 15.24
CA SER A 465 -7.09 -4.30 16.10
C SER A 465 -8.47 -4.51 15.46
N ILE A 466 -9.49 -4.86 16.26
CA ILE A 466 -10.89 -5.04 15.82
C ILE A 466 -11.44 -3.85 14.97
N PRO A 467 -11.14 -2.57 15.27
CA PRO A 467 -11.63 -1.45 14.46
C PRO A 467 -11.24 -1.49 12.98
N LEU A 468 -10.13 -2.17 12.62
CA LEU A 468 -9.70 -2.33 11.23
C LEU A 468 -10.71 -3.10 10.37
N PHE A 469 -11.50 -3.97 11.00
CA PHE A 469 -12.50 -4.79 10.32
C PHE A 469 -13.90 -4.17 10.41
N LEU A 470 -14.23 -3.51 11.53
CA LEU A 470 -15.53 -2.87 11.72
C LEU A 470 -15.70 -1.60 10.88
N LEU A 471 -14.66 -0.77 10.75
CA LEU A 471 -14.75 0.52 10.05
C LEU A 471 -15.10 0.34 8.55
N PRO A 472 -14.45 -0.57 7.79
CA PRO A 472 -14.85 -0.88 6.41
C PRO A 472 -16.32 -1.27 6.26
N ILE A 473 -16.83 -2.12 7.16
CA ILE A 473 -18.22 -2.58 7.13
C ILE A 473 -19.16 -1.40 7.36
N MET A 474 -18.84 -0.53 8.32
CA MET A 474 -19.61 0.67 8.61
C MET A 474 -19.64 1.63 7.42
N VAL A 475 -18.52 1.83 6.73
CA VAL A 475 -18.43 2.66 5.52
C VAL A 475 -19.31 2.09 4.41
N VAL A 476 -19.19 0.78 4.12
CA VAL A 476 -20.01 0.12 3.09
C VAL A 476 -21.50 0.15 3.45
N LEU A 477 -21.84 -0.02 4.73
CA LEU A 477 -23.20 0.09 5.23
C LEU A 477 -23.75 1.50 5.00
N LEU A 478 -23.05 2.54 5.44
CA LEU A 478 -23.47 3.94 5.27
C LEU A 478 -23.71 4.28 3.80
N LEU A 479 -22.80 3.87 2.92
CA LEU A 479 -22.93 4.10 1.48
C LEU A 479 -24.13 3.34 0.88
N THR A 480 -24.35 2.11 1.33
CA THR A 480 -25.52 1.31 0.93
C THR A 480 -26.81 2.00 1.36
N LEU A 481 -26.89 2.42 2.62
CA LEU A 481 -28.05 3.11 3.18
C LEU A 481 -28.32 4.42 2.44
N ALA A 482 -27.28 5.22 2.17
CA ALA A 482 -27.40 6.46 1.42
C ALA A 482 -27.95 6.22 0.00
N THR A 483 -27.41 5.21 -0.70
CA THR A 483 -27.84 4.85 -2.06
C THR A 483 -29.31 4.40 -2.10
N VAL A 484 -29.71 3.54 -1.14
CA VAL A 484 -31.09 3.06 -1.05
C VAL A 484 -32.03 4.19 -0.63
N CYS A 485 -31.64 5.02 0.34
CA CYS A 485 -32.43 6.15 0.82
C CYS A 485 -32.79 7.11 -0.33
N TYR A 486 -31.79 7.48 -1.13
CA TYR A 486 -32.00 8.32 -2.32
C TYR A 486 -33.06 7.74 -3.26
N GLN A 487 -33.04 6.43 -3.49
CA GLN A 487 -33.99 5.75 -4.39
C GLN A 487 -35.39 5.64 -3.80
N VAL A 488 -35.49 5.33 -2.51
CA VAL A 488 -36.77 5.26 -1.81
C VAL A 488 -37.45 6.62 -1.83
N ILE A 489 -36.72 7.70 -1.55
CA ILE A 489 -37.24 9.07 -1.62
C ILE A 489 -37.73 9.37 -3.04
N LYS A 490 -36.90 9.11 -4.05
CA LYS A 490 -37.27 9.34 -5.46
C LYS A 490 -38.56 8.59 -5.85
N ALA A 491 -38.70 7.35 -5.41
CA ALA A 491 -39.88 6.52 -5.69
C ALA A 491 -41.14 6.94 -4.91
N ILE A 492 -40.97 7.49 -3.71
CA ILE A 492 -42.09 7.97 -2.89
C ILE A 492 -42.60 9.33 -3.38
N VAL A 493 -41.71 10.17 -3.91
CA VAL A 493 -42.04 11.51 -4.43
C VAL A 493 -42.69 11.44 -5.81
N SER A 494 -42.44 10.40 -6.61
CA SER A 494 -43.18 10.18 -7.86
C SER A 494 -44.68 9.95 -7.60
N ASN A 495 -45.52 10.60 -8.40
CA ASN A 495 -46.96 10.66 -8.21
C ASN A 495 -47.62 9.26 -8.31
N PRO A 496 -48.29 8.74 -7.25
CA PRO A 496 -48.94 7.44 -7.28
C PRO A 496 -50.00 7.29 -8.38
N ALA A 497 -50.62 8.41 -8.79
CA ALA A 497 -51.63 8.43 -9.83
C ALA A 497 -51.06 8.13 -11.23
N GLU A 498 -49.79 8.44 -11.49
CA GLU A 498 -49.12 8.05 -12.74
C GLU A 498 -48.74 6.57 -12.73
N THR A 499 -48.30 6.04 -11.58
CA THR A 499 -47.86 4.64 -11.47
C THR A 499 -49.00 3.63 -11.57
N LEU A 500 -50.22 4.02 -11.20
CA LEU A 500 -51.43 3.19 -11.31
C LEU A 500 -52.11 3.28 -12.69
N ARG A 501 -51.75 4.26 -13.52
CA ARG A 501 -52.40 4.54 -14.82
C ARG A 501 -51.63 3.99 -16.02
N TYR A 502 -50.39 3.51 -15.83
CA TYR A 502 -49.50 2.98 -16.87
C TYR A 502 -49.58 1.45 -17.09
N GLU A 503 -50.56 0.77 -16.48
CA GLU A 503 -51.07 -0.55 -16.89
C GLU A 503 -52.56 -0.43 -17.18
#